data_AF-A0A7L3QQE8-F1
#
_entry.id   AF-A0A7L3QQE8-F1
#
_cell.length_a   1.000
_cell.length_b   1.000
_cell.length_c   1.000
_cell.angle_alpha   90.00
_cell.angle_beta   90.00
_cell.angle_gamma   90.00
#
_symmetry.space_group_name_H-M   'P 1'
#
loop_
_entity.id
_entity.type
_entity.pdbx_description
1 polymer ?
#
loop_
_entity_poly.entity_id
_entity_poly.type
_entity_poly.pdbx_seq_one_letter_code
_entity_poly.pdbx_strand_id
1 'polypeptide(L)'
;QMQHILARVGCCIVGQSAELVPADRVLYGLRDVTATVDSLPLITASILSKKAAERLSALVLDVKFGGAALYPTQESARELAQSLVEVGAHLGIRTAALLTRMEQPLGRAVGNALEVLEALECLRGGGPPDLRHLVTALGGVLLWQCGVAAGPEQGRQRLARALDDGSALGTFEAMLGAQGVPPDTARGLCAGTPAQRRRLLGEAKVCEELPAPQEGWVQQVRALPLARVLHGLGAGRARVGDPVNPRVGAELLVGTGQHLRAGQPWLRVHHEGTLSAEGRRELQDALCLGPEPPRDPPPLVAETIVPPGP
;
A
#
# COMPACT_ATOMS: atom_id res chain seq x y z
N GLN A 1 24.83 1.82 -8.99
CA GLN A 1 23.61 1.60 -9.81
C GLN A 1 22.50 2.59 -9.50
N MET A 2 22.05 2.73 -8.24
CA MET A 2 20.94 3.65 -7.87
C MET A 2 21.12 5.07 -8.41
N GLN A 3 22.28 5.69 -8.20
CA GLN A 3 22.56 7.04 -8.70
C GLN A 3 22.40 7.18 -10.23
N HIS A 4 22.81 6.17 -10.99
CA HIS A 4 22.65 6.17 -12.45
C HIS A 4 21.18 6.07 -12.86
N ILE A 5 20.40 5.23 -12.18
CA ILE A 5 18.96 5.11 -12.44
C ILE A 5 18.24 6.41 -12.08
N LEU A 6 18.54 7.00 -10.92
CA LEU A 6 17.96 8.27 -10.50
C LEU A 6 18.28 9.41 -11.48
N ALA A 7 19.52 9.50 -11.95
CA ALA A 7 19.92 10.52 -12.93
C ALA A 7 19.20 10.35 -14.29
N ARG A 8 18.86 9.11 -14.68
CA ARG A 8 18.25 8.80 -15.98
C ARG A 8 16.72 8.80 -15.95
N VAL A 9 16.11 8.29 -14.88
CA VAL A 9 14.67 8.02 -14.77
C VAL A 9 13.99 8.94 -13.75
N GLY A 10 14.68 9.33 -12.69
CA GLY A 10 14.12 10.14 -11.61
C GLY A 10 13.57 9.35 -10.42
N CYS A 11 13.47 8.01 -10.49
CA CYS A 11 13.05 7.17 -9.38
C CYS A 11 13.61 5.74 -9.46
N CYS A 12 13.62 5.02 -8.33
CA CYS A 12 13.89 3.60 -8.23
C CYS A 12 13.31 3.03 -6.93
N ILE A 13 12.95 1.74 -6.90
CA ILE A 13 12.53 1.03 -5.68
C ILE A 13 13.49 -0.13 -5.44
N VAL A 14 14.20 -0.12 -4.31
CA VAL A 14 15.22 -1.14 -3.99
C VAL A 14 14.98 -1.74 -2.60
N GLY A 15 15.34 -3.02 -2.46
CA GLY A 15 15.39 -3.68 -1.15
C GLY A 15 16.60 -3.24 -0.32
N GLN A 16 16.62 -3.68 0.94
CA GLN A 16 17.77 -3.49 1.82
C GLN A 16 18.98 -4.30 1.29
N SER A 17 20.19 -3.74 1.40
CA SER A 17 21.44 -4.41 1.06
C SER A 17 22.43 -4.37 2.23
N ALA A 18 23.49 -5.16 2.18
CA ALA A 18 24.55 -5.14 3.20
C ALA A 18 25.23 -3.76 3.33
N GLU A 19 25.14 -2.92 2.29
CA GLU A 19 25.78 -1.60 2.21
C GLU A 19 24.86 -0.47 2.72
N LEU A 20 23.57 -0.77 2.97
CA LEU A 20 22.57 0.22 3.39
C LEU A 20 21.99 -0.18 4.76
N VAL A 21 22.42 0.53 5.81
CA VAL A 21 21.89 0.42 7.19
C VAL A 21 22.04 -0.97 7.83
N PRO A 22 23.28 -1.48 7.96
CA PRO A 22 23.55 -2.85 8.41
C PRO A 22 23.09 -3.13 9.85
N ALA A 23 23.14 -2.13 10.73
CA ALA A 23 22.72 -2.27 12.13
C ALA A 23 21.20 -2.45 12.27
N ASP A 24 20.40 -1.69 11.51
CA ASP A 24 18.94 -1.83 11.51
C ASP A 24 18.53 -3.21 11.00
N ARG A 25 19.22 -3.76 10.00
CA ARG A 25 18.94 -5.11 9.49
C ARG A 25 19.03 -6.17 10.60
N VAL A 26 20.08 -6.08 11.43
CA VAL A 26 20.27 -7.01 12.57
C VAL A 26 19.19 -6.77 13.63
N LEU A 27 18.96 -5.52 14.02
CA LEU A 27 17.96 -5.18 15.04
C LEU A 27 16.54 -5.55 14.61
N TYR A 28 16.18 -5.31 13.35
CA TYR A 28 14.87 -5.66 12.81
C TYR A 28 14.66 -7.18 12.81
N GLY A 29 15.67 -7.94 12.37
CA GLY A 29 15.61 -9.40 12.40
C GLY A 29 15.44 -9.97 13.81
N LEU A 30 16.03 -9.33 14.83
CA LEU A 30 15.81 -9.71 16.23
C LEU A 30 14.40 -9.35 16.70
N ARG A 31 13.94 -8.12 16.44
CA ARG A 31 12.63 -7.63 16.89
C ARG A 31 11.47 -8.50 16.41
N ASP A 32 11.54 -8.98 15.17
CA ASP A 32 10.54 -9.83 14.53
C ASP A 32 10.29 -11.14 15.30
N VAL A 33 11.33 -11.66 15.98
CA VAL A 33 11.27 -12.94 16.70
C VAL A 33 11.25 -12.79 18.23
N THR A 34 11.38 -11.57 18.76
CA THR A 34 11.38 -11.31 20.22
C THR A 34 10.16 -10.55 20.72
N ALA A 35 9.12 -10.37 19.88
CA ALA A 35 7.94 -9.58 20.23
C ALA A 35 8.29 -8.16 20.73
N THR A 36 9.28 -7.51 20.10
CA THR A 36 9.69 -6.11 20.38
C THR A 36 9.55 -5.23 19.14
N VAL A 37 8.66 -5.63 18.23
CA VAL A 37 8.34 -4.86 17.01
C VAL A 37 7.63 -3.57 17.38
N ASP A 38 6.68 -3.62 18.32
CA ASP A 38 5.75 -2.56 18.76
C ASP A 38 6.37 -1.52 19.72
N SER A 39 7.70 -1.37 19.70
CA SER A 39 8.40 -0.34 20.47
C SER A 39 8.52 0.94 19.65
N LEU A 40 7.84 2.02 20.08
CA LEU A 40 7.89 3.35 19.49
C LEU A 40 9.32 3.82 19.13
N PRO A 41 10.30 3.88 20.07
CA PRO A 41 11.65 4.36 19.74
C PRO A 41 12.36 3.45 18.73
N LEU A 42 12.16 2.13 18.77
CA LEU A 42 12.77 1.20 17.81
C LEU A 42 12.13 1.31 16.42
N ILE A 43 10.83 1.56 16.34
CA ILE A 43 10.13 1.83 15.06
C ILE A 43 10.66 3.13 14.46
N THR A 44 10.68 4.22 15.24
CA THR A 44 11.18 5.52 14.79
C THR A 44 12.63 5.43 14.30
N ALA A 45 13.53 4.87 15.11
CA ALA A 45 14.94 4.71 14.74
C ALA A 45 15.12 3.82 13.50
N SER A 46 14.35 2.73 13.41
CA SER A 46 14.42 1.83 12.25
C SER A 46 14.00 2.54 10.98
N ILE A 47 12.85 3.21 10.96
CA ILE A 47 12.33 3.89 9.77
C ILE A 47 13.27 5.02 9.35
N LEU A 48 13.63 5.90 10.28
CA LEU A 48 14.40 7.11 9.96
C LEU A 48 15.86 6.82 9.62
N SER A 49 16.50 5.81 10.21
CA SER A 49 17.89 5.47 9.85
C SER A 49 18.03 5.10 8.37
N LYS A 50 17.03 4.39 7.81
CA LYS A 50 16.94 4.09 6.38
C LYS A 50 16.73 5.33 5.53
N LYS A 51 15.82 6.19 5.95
CA LYS A 51 15.48 7.41 5.19
C LYS A 51 16.56 8.49 5.28
N ALA A 52 17.29 8.57 6.38
CA ALA A 52 18.42 9.47 6.53
C ALA A 52 19.60 9.06 5.64
N ALA A 53 19.83 7.76 5.44
CA ALA A 53 20.86 7.27 4.53
C ALA A 53 20.63 7.68 3.07
N GLU A 54 19.37 7.94 2.68
CA GLU A 54 18.98 8.41 1.35
C GLU A 54 19.28 9.91 1.12
N ARG A 55 19.67 10.67 2.17
CA ARG A 55 19.96 12.14 2.12
C ARG A 55 18.82 12.96 1.49
N LEU A 56 17.60 12.75 1.97
CA LEU A 56 16.38 13.36 1.43
C LEU A 56 16.26 14.84 1.79
N SER A 57 15.75 15.65 0.86
CA SER A 57 15.36 17.05 1.14
C SER A 57 14.02 17.17 1.89
N ALA A 58 13.15 16.16 1.73
CA ALA A 58 11.87 16.04 2.41
C ALA A 58 11.45 14.57 2.48
N LEU A 59 10.68 14.22 3.50
CA LEU A 59 10.14 12.89 3.75
C LEU A 59 8.66 13.01 4.13
N VAL A 60 7.81 12.22 3.51
CA VAL A 60 6.40 12.07 3.92
C VAL A 60 6.16 10.63 4.31
N LEU A 61 5.60 10.43 5.51
CA LEU A 61 5.33 9.13 6.09
C LEU A 61 3.84 8.86 6.11
N ASP A 62 3.45 7.67 5.69
CA ASP A 62 2.09 7.18 5.76
C ASP A 62 1.94 6.33 7.03
N VAL A 63 1.29 6.89 8.05
CA VAL A 63 1.14 6.26 9.36
C VAL A 63 -0.27 5.69 9.46
N LYS A 64 -0.35 4.37 9.27
CA LYS A 64 -1.62 3.63 9.30
C LYS A 64 -2.16 3.50 10.72
N PHE A 65 -3.48 3.63 10.87
CA PHE A 65 -4.19 3.25 12.10
C PHE A 65 -5.48 2.49 11.79
N GLY A 66 -5.98 1.73 12.78
CA GLY A 66 -7.22 0.95 12.67
C GLY A 66 -7.00 -0.56 12.67
N GLY A 67 -8.05 -1.31 12.33
CA GLY A 67 -8.17 -2.74 12.62
C GLY A 67 -7.11 -3.68 12.01
N ALA A 68 -6.40 -3.26 10.95
CA ALA A 68 -5.29 -4.01 10.37
C ALA A 68 -3.94 -3.29 10.44
N ALA A 69 -3.87 -2.15 11.12
CA ALA A 69 -2.63 -1.41 11.32
C ALA A 69 -1.86 -1.93 12.54
N LEU A 70 -0.57 -1.61 12.60
CA LEU A 70 0.26 -1.84 13.80
C LEU A 70 -0.26 -1.05 15.02
N TYR A 71 -0.84 0.12 14.77
CA TYR A 71 -1.42 1.00 15.78
C TYR A 71 -2.95 1.00 15.67
N PRO A 72 -3.68 0.35 16.59
CA PRO A 72 -5.13 0.18 16.45
C PRO A 72 -5.92 1.50 16.56
N THR A 73 -5.39 2.50 17.27
CA THR A 73 -6.08 3.77 17.54
C THR A 73 -5.39 4.94 16.83
N GLN A 74 -6.16 5.96 16.45
CA GLN A 74 -5.61 7.20 15.88
C GLN A 74 -4.64 7.89 16.85
N GLU A 75 -4.91 7.81 18.15
CA GLU A 75 -4.11 8.43 19.20
C GLU A 75 -2.70 7.83 19.27
N SER A 76 -2.59 6.50 19.32
CA SER A 76 -1.30 5.81 19.34
C SER A 76 -0.53 5.96 18.02
N ALA A 77 -1.24 6.04 16.89
CA ALA A 77 -0.64 6.37 15.59
C ALA A 77 -0.13 7.82 15.54
N ARG A 78 -0.83 8.76 16.20
CA ARG A 78 -0.39 10.17 16.32
C ARG A 78 0.92 10.27 17.08
N GLU A 79 1.09 9.52 18.17
CA GLU A 79 2.35 9.49 18.94
C GLU A 79 3.52 9.03 18.06
N LEU A 80 3.33 7.98 17.24
CA LEU A 80 4.33 7.55 16.26
C LEU A 80 4.64 8.63 15.24
N ALA A 81 3.60 9.23 14.65
CA ALA A 81 3.75 10.26 13.64
C ALA A 81 4.50 11.49 14.17
N GLN A 82 4.19 11.94 15.39
CA GLN A 82 4.90 13.02 16.06
C GLN A 82 6.37 12.67 16.31
N SER A 83 6.64 11.47 16.85
CA SER A 83 8.02 10.99 17.07
C SER A 83 8.82 10.96 15.77
N LEU A 84 8.23 10.46 14.68
CA LEU A 84 8.88 10.40 13.36
C LEU A 84 9.17 11.80 12.79
N VAL A 85 8.21 12.72 12.89
CA VAL A 85 8.36 14.11 12.41
C VAL A 85 9.42 14.85 13.22
N GLU A 86 9.40 14.74 14.54
CA GLU A 86 10.36 15.39 15.44
C GLU A 86 11.79 14.87 15.21
N VAL A 87 12.00 13.56 15.24
CA VAL A 87 13.33 12.98 15.04
C VAL A 87 13.82 13.24 13.61
N GLY A 88 12.94 13.18 12.61
CA GLY A 88 13.27 13.53 11.23
C GLY A 88 13.76 14.98 11.09
N ALA A 89 13.12 15.92 11.78
CA ALA A 89 13.55 17.31 11.83
C ALA A 89 14.94 17.48 12.48
N HIS A 90 15.21 16.78 13.58
CA HIS A 90 16.53 16.77 14.22
C HIS A 90 17.64 16.17 13.34
N LEU A 91 17.29 15.29 12.41
CA LEU A 91 18.20 14.76 11.38
C LEU A 91 18.37 15.69 10.16
N GLY A 92 17.74 16.87 10.18
CA GLY A 92 17.80 17.86 9.10
C GLY A 92 16.90 17.55 7.90
N ILE A 93 15.90 16.69 8.05
CA ILE A 93 14.99 16.28 6.99
C ILE A 93 13.62 16.93 7.22
N ARG A 94 13.08 17.64 6.20
CA ARG A 94 11.71 18.17 6.24
C ARG A 94 10.70 17.02 6.24
N THR A 95 10.27 16.63 7.43
CA THR A 95 9.50 15.40 7.63
C THR A 95 8.05 15.73 7.95
N ALA A 96 7.10 15.12 7.23
CA ALA A 96 5.67 15.16 7.53
C ALA A 96 5.12 13.74 7.63
N ALA A 97 3.97 13.60 8.29
CA ALA A 97 3.26 12.33 8.42
C ALA A 97 1.76 12.52 8.19
N LEU A 98 1.14 11.61 7.46
CA LEU A 98 -0.32 11.53 7.31
C LEU A 98 -0.82 10.35 8.13
N LEU A 99 -1.81 10.60 9.02
CA LEU A 99 -2.52 9.54 9.71
C LEU A 99 -3.62 9.00 8.79
N THR A 100 -3.51 7.75 8.38
CA THR A 100 -4.44 7.17 7.40
C THR A 100 -5.09 5.89 7.90
N ARG A 101 -6.37 5.75 7.56
CA ARG A 101 -7.25 4.67 8.01
C ARG A 101 -6.96 3.36 7.30
N MET A 102 -6.94 2.25 8.06
CA MET A 102 -6.64 0.90 7.57
C MET A 102 -7.58 -0.15 8.19
N GLU A 103 -8.84 0.20 8.43
CA GLU A 103 -9.87 -0.75 8.84
C GLU A 103 -10.35 -1.64 7.68
N GLN A 104 -10.18 -1.16 6.44
CA GLN A 104 -10.44 -1.87 5.20
C GLN A 104 -9.22 -1.83 4.27
N PRO A 105 -9.10 -2.76 3.31
CA PRO A 105 -8.05 -2.70 2.31
C PRO A 105 -8.09 -1.37 1.56
N LEU A 106 -6.91 -0.82 1.24
CA LEU A 106 -6.81 0.28 0.30
C LEU A 106 -7.00 -0.28 -1.12
N GLY A 107 -7.87 0.34 -1.90
CA GLY A 107 -8.20 -0.13 -3.23
C GLY A 107 -9.04 -1.41 -3.21
N ARG A 108 -8.82 -2.28 -4.20
CA ARG A 108 -9.58 -3.52 -4.38
C ARG A 108 -8.70 -4.76 -4.46
N ALA A 109 -7.40 -4.61 -4.62
CA ALA A 109 -6.47 -5.73 -4.68
C ALA A 109 -5.72 -5.92 -3.36
N VAL A 110 -5.59 -7.17 -2.91
CA VAL A 110 -4.70 -7.55 -1.79
C VAL A 110 -3.83 -8.71 -2.25
N GLY A 111 -2.51 -8.56 -2.21
CA GLY A 111 -1.57 -9.59 -2.65
C GLY A 111 -0.28 -9.00 -3.21
N ASN A 112 0.20 -9.53 -4.33
CA ASN A 112 1.42 -9.01 -4.96
C ASN A 112 1.17 -8.67 -6.44
N ALA A 113 0.90 -9.68 -7.28
CA ALA A 113 0.62 -9.45 -8.70
C ALA A 113 -0.66 -8.63 -8.91
N LEU A 114 -1.70 -8.90 -8.12
CA LEU A 114 -2.97 -8.15 -8.16
C LEU A 114 -2.76 -6.67 -7.80
N GLU A 115 -1.92 -6.37 -6.80
CA GLU A 115 -1.61 -4.98 -6.41
C GLU A 115 -0.80 -4.26 -7.50
N VAL A 116 0.10 -4.96 -8.21
CA VAL A 116 0.79 -4.39 -9.38
C VAL A 116 -0.19 -4.08 -10.51
N LEU A 117 -1.19 -4.94 -10.75
CA LEU A 117 -2.24 -4.66 -11.73
C LEU A 117 -3.05 -3.42 -11.37
N GLU A 118 -3.47 -3.29 -10.11
CA GLU A 118 -4.22 -2.13 -9.62
C GLU A 118 -3.39 -0.83 -9.64
N ALA A 119 -2.10 -0.91 -9.30
CA ALA A 119 -1.18 0.22 -9.42
C ALA A 119 -1.05 0.68 -10.88
N LEU A 120 -0.98 -0.24 -11.85
CA LEU A 120 -0.98 0.08 -13.28
C LEU A 120 -2.29 0.74 -13.73
N GLU A 121 -3.43 0.37 -13.16
CA GLU A 121 -4.70 1.06 -13.41
C GLU A 121 -4.68 2.50 -12.89
N CYS A 122 -4.15 2.72 -11.69
CA CYS A 122 -3.99 4.05 -11.11
C CYS A 122 -3.03 4.93 -11.93
N LEU A 123 -1.90 4.37 -12.37
CA LEU A 123 -0.92 5.07 -13.21
C LEU A 123 -1.44 5.43 -14.61
N ARG A 124 -2.55 4.82 -15.03
CA ARG A 124 -3.28 5.12 -16.27
C ARG A 124 -4.44 6.11 -16.09
N GLY A 125 -4.51 6.76 -14.92
CA GLY A 125 -5.57 7.70 -14.57
C GLY A 125 -6.84 7.06 -14.01
N GLY A 126 -6.90 5.73 -13.95
CA GLY A 126 -8.04 4.98 -13.41
C GLY A 126 -7.81 4.49 -11.98
N GLY A 127 -8.21 3.24 -11.72
CA GLY A 127 -8.05 2.57 -10.43
C GLY A 127 -9.06 3.01 -9.35
N PRO A 128 -8.97 2.43 -8.15
CA PRO A 128 -9.85 2.76 -7.05
C PRO A 128 -9.72 4.22 -6.59
N PRO A 129 -10.83 4.93 -6.30
CA PRO A 129 -10.80 6.34 -5.89
C PRO A 129 -9.99 6.62 -4.62
N ASP A 130 -10.01 5.71 -3.66
CA ASP A 130 -9.30 5.80 -2.38
C ASP A 130 -7.77 5.65 -2.57
N LEU A 131 -7.32 4.72 -3.41
CA LEU A 131 -5.92 4.60 -3.81
C LEU A 131 -5.44 5.91 -4.46
N ARG A 132 -6.17 6.42 -5.46
CA ARG A 132 -5.83 7.66 -6.14
C ARG A 132 -5.81 8.86 -5.20
N HIS A 133 -6.78 8.94 -4.28
CA HIS A 133 -6.82 9.97 -3.26
C HIS A 133 -5.57 9.92 -2.38
N LEU A 134 -5.18 8.75 -1.87
CA LEU A 134 -4.01 8.63 -1.02
C LEU A 134 -2.70 8.97 -1.76
N VAL A 135 -2.54 8.48 -2.98
CA VAL A 135 -1.36 8.78 -3.83
C VAL A 135 -1.20 10.29 -4.01
N THR A 136 -2.28 10.98 -4.37
CA THR A 136 -2.24 12.42 -4.57
C THR A 136 -2.05 13.18 -3.27
N ALA A 137 -2.69 12.76 -2.16
CA ALA A 137 -2.53 13.39 -0.84
C ALA A 137 -1.09 13.33 -0.32
N LEU A 138 -0.49 12.13 -0.28
CA LEU A 138 0.90 11.94 0.18
C LEU A 138 1.88 12.71 -0.70
N GLY A 139 1.78 12.55 -2.01
CA GLY A 139 2.69 13.21 -2.93
C GLY A 139 2.47 14.73 -3.00
N GLY A 140 1.25 15.21 -2.77
CA GLY A 140 0.95 16.64 -2.72
C GLY A 140 1.65 17.33 -1.55
N VAL A 141 1.64 16.69 -0.36
CA VAL A 141 2.43 17.13 0.79
C VAL A 141 3.93 17.04 0.49
N LEU A 142 4.40 15.99 -0.19
CA LEU A 142 5.82 15.86 -0.55
C LEU A 142 6.28 16.98 -1.49
N LEU A 143 5.51 17.30 -2.53
CA LEU A 143 5.84 18.39 -3.46
C LEU A 143 5.87 19.75 -2.77
N TRP A 144 4.93 20.01 -1.86
CA TRP A 144 4.93 21.20 -1.02
C TRP A 144 6.16 21.25 -0.12
N GLN A 145 6.46 20.16 0.58
CA GLN A 145 7.64 20.07 1.44
C GLN A 145 8.95 20.19 0.67
N CYS A 146 8.99 19.82 -0.62
CA CYS A 146 10.16 20.06 -1.47
C CYS A 146 10.27 21.51 -1.98
N GLY A 147 9.26 22.37 -1.78
CA GLY A 147 9.18 23.71 -2.36
C GLY A 147 8.82 23.72 -3.84
N VAL A 148 8.32 22.61 -4.37
CA VAL A 148 7.94 22.42 -5.78
C VAL A 148 6.49 22.82 -6.03
N ALA A 149 5.68 22.88 -4.97
CA ALA A 149 4.31 23.40 -4.97
C ALA A 149 4.14 24.41 -3.82
N ALA A 150 3.31 25.43 -4.04
CA ALA A 150 2.99 26.47 -3.05
C ALA A 150 2.21 25.94 -1.85
N GLY A 151 1.54 24.80 -2.00
CA GLY A 151 0.81 24.14 -0.93
C GLY A 151 0.40 22.72 -1.31
N PRO A 152 -0.09 21.91 -0.34
CA PRO A 152 -0.47 20.52 -0.57
C PRO A 152 -1.45 20.36 -1.74
N GLU A 153 -2.45 21.25 -1.84
CA GLU A 153 -3.49 21.18 -2.88
C GLU A 153 -2.93 21.35 -4.29
N GLN A 154 -2.04 22.32 -4.51
CA GLN A 154 -1.39 22.48 -5.80
C GLN A 154 -0.53 21.25 -6.14
N GLY A 155 0.12 20.67 -5.14
CA GLY A 155 0.84 19.40 -5.29
C GLY A 155 -0.08 18.24 -5.70
N ARG A 156 -1.25 18.11 -5.06
CA ARG A 156 -2.26 17.09 -5.42
C ARG A 156 -2.70 17.22 -6.87
N GLN A 157 -3.04 18.44 -7.30
CA GLN A 157 -3.47 18.71 -8.68
C GLN A 157 -2.39 18.37 -9.71
N ARG A 158 -1.12 18.69 -9.40
CA ARG A 158 0.01 18.34 -10.27
C ARG A 158 0.19 16.83 -10.41
N LEU A 159 0.04 16.08 -9.33
CA LEU A 159 0.12 14.62 -9.37
C LEU A 159 -1.07 13.97 -10.07
N ALA A 160 -2.28 14.50 -9.84
CA ALA A 160 -3.47 14.04 -10.57
C ALA A 160 -3.26 14.16 -12.08
N ARG A 161 -2.72 15.29 -12.56
CA ARG A 161 -2.36 15.47 -13.98
C ARG A 161 -1.33 14.44 -14.45
N ALA A 162 -0.29 14.16 -13.66
CA ALA A 162 0.73 13.18 -14.02
C ALA A 162 0.19 11.74 -14.14
N LEU A 163 -0.85 11.40 -13.36
CA LEU A 163 -1.57 10.14 -13.49
C LEU A 163 -2.45 10.11 -14.76
N ASP A 164 -3.05 11.26 -15.11
CA ASP A 164 -4.02 11.36 -16.21
C ASP A 164 -3.37 11.55 -17.59
N ASP A 165 -2.20 12.16 -17.66
CA ASP A 165 -1.47 12.46 -18.91
C ASP A 165 -0.51 11.33 -19.34
N GLY A 166 -0.40 10.26 -18.53
CA GLY A 166 0.45 9.10 -18.79
C GLY A 166 1.93 9.28 -18.47
N SER A 167 2.37 10.46 -17.99
CA SER A 167 3.76 10.70 -17.60
C SER A 167 4.20 9.82 -16.43
N ALA A 168 3.31 9.54 -15.48
CA ALA A 168 3.59 8.63 -14.37
C ALA A 168 3.82 7.19 -14.87
N LEU A 169 2.98 6.71 -15.80
CA LEU A 169 3.13 5.39 -16.42
C LEU A 169 4.43 5.28 -17.22
N GLY A 170 4.78 6.30 -18.02
CA GLY A 170 6.03 6.32 -18.78
C GLY A 170 7.27 6.27 -17.88
N THR A 171 7.23 7.00 -16.75
CA THR A 171 8.29 6.95 -15.73
C THR A 171 8.38 5.56 -15.09
N PHE A 172 7.24 4.92 -14.80
CA PHE A 172 7.20 3.55 -14.28
C PHE A 172 7.81 2.54 -15.26
N GLU A 173 7.46 2.61 -16.55
CA GLU A 173 8.08 1.76 -17.60
C GLU A 173 9.60 1.93 -17.65
N ALA A 174 10.07 3.18 -17.63
CA ALA A 174 11.49 3.49 -17.63
C ALA A 174 12.20 2.97 -16.37
N MET A 175 11.55 3.03 -15.20
CA MET A 175 12.06 2.47 -13.95
C MET A 175 12.19 0.95 -14.03
N LEU A 176 11.17 0.24 -14.53
CA LEU A 176 11.22 -1.21 -14.73
C LEU A 176 12.42 -1.62 -15.60
N GLY A 177 12.56 -0.99 -16.77
CA GLY A 177 13.68 -1.26 -17.67
C GLY A 177 15.05 -0.93 -17.05
N ALA A 178 15.14 0.15 -16.27
CA ALA A 178 16.36 0.52 -15.56
C ALA A 178 16.73 -0.45 -14.43
N GLN A 179 15.75 -1.15 -13.86
CA GLN A 179 15.93 -2.15 -12.82
C GLN A 179 16.00 -3.59 -13.36
N GLY A 180 16.17 -3.76 -14.67
CA GLY A 180 16.50 -5.05 -15.30
C GLY A 180 15.30 -5.84 -15.81
N VAL A 181 14.09 -5.27 -15.82
CA VAL A 181 12.95 -5.91 -16.49
C VAL A 181 13.18 -5.89 -18.00
N PRO A 182 13.03 -7.02 -18.72
CA PRO A 182 13.18 -7.05 -20.16
C PRO A 182 12.27 -6.02 -20.86
N PRO A 183 12.74 -5.31 -21.92
CA PRO A 183 11.98 -4.23 -22.56
C PRO A 183 10.57 -4.64 -23.00
N ASP A 184 10.42 -5.83 -23.59
CA ASP A 184 9.11 -6.33 -24.04
C ASP A 184 8.17 -6.63 -22.87
N THR A 185 8.70 -7.09 -21.74
CA THR A 185 7.92 -7.30 -20.50
C THR A 185 7.48 -5.96 -19.91
N ALA A 186 8.39 -4.97 -19.81
CA ALA A 186 8.06 -3.65 -19.29
C ALA A 186 6.98 -2.95 -20.14
N ARG A 187 7.15 -2.97 -21.47
CA ARG A 187 6.15 -2.46 -22.42
C ARG A 187 4.84 -3.24 -22.34
N GLY A 188 4.89 -4.56 -22.24
CA GLY A 188 3.71 -5.41 -22.11
C GLY A 188 2.91 -5.13 -20.83
N LEU A 189 3.59 -4.84 -19.71
CA LEU A 189 2.94 -4.42 -18.47
C LEU A 189 2.28 -3.04 -18.61
N CYS A 190 2.99 -2.06 -19.19
CA CYS A 190 2.50 -0.68 -19.23
C CYS A 190 1.47 -0.46 -20.34
N ALA A 191 1.79 -0.83 -21.57
CA ALA A 191 0.99 -0.58 -22.77
C ALA A 191 0.07 -1.75 -23.17
N GLY A 192 0.27 -2.96 -22.61
CA GLY A 192 -0.50 -4.15 -22.99
C GLY A 192 -1.97 -4.13 -22.58
N THR A 193 -2.71 -5.13 -23.04
CA THR A 193 -4.08 -5.43 -22.62
C THR A 193 -4.13 -6.03 -21.21
N PRO A 194 -5.27 -5.98 -20.50
CA PRO A 194 -5.41 -6.64 -19.20
C PRO A 194 -5.00 -8.13 -19.22
N ALA A 195 -5.37 -8.87 -20.27
CA ALA A 195 -5.00 -10.28 -20.43
C ALA A 195 -3.48 -10.48 -20.58
N GLN A 196 -2.80 -9.60 -21.32
CA GLN A 196 -1.34 -9.65 -21.45
C GLN A 196 -0.65 -9.37 -20.11
N ARG A 197 -1.13 -8.39 -19.32
CA ARG A 197 -0.57 -8.12 -17.99
C ARG A 197 -0.71 -9.32 -17.05
N ARG A 198 -1.91 -9.92 -16.99
CA ARG A 198 -2.17 -11.11 -16.17
C ARG A 198 -1.25 -12.26 -16.55
N ARG A 199 -1.07 -12.50 -17.85
CA ARG A 199 -0.12 -13.51 -18.34
C ARG A 199 1.33 -13.22 -17.93
N LEU A 200 1.77 -11.97 -17.99
CA LEU A 200 3.14 -11.57 -17.64
C LEU A 200 3.44 -11.67 -16.14
N LEU A 201 2.47 -11.32 -15.29
CA LEU A 201 2.61 -11.42 -13.83
C LEU A 201 2.33 -12.83 -13.31
N GLY A 202 1.64 -13.65 -14.11
CA GLY A 202 1.19 -14.98 -13.76
C GLY A 202 -0.14 -14.97 -13.01
N GLU A 203 -0.87 -16.08 -13.14
CA GLU A 203 -2.17 -16.29 -12.51
C GLU A 203 -2.12 -17.53 -11.61
N ALA A 204 -2.86 -17.47 -10.50
CA ALA A 204 -3.03 -18.62 -9.62
C ALA A 204 -3.84 -19.71 -10.33
N LYS A 205 -3.62 -20.97 -9.94
CA LYS A 205 -4.33 -22.12 -10.53
C LYS A 205 -5.84 -22.10 -10.27
N VAL A 206 -6.24 -21.62 -9.10
CA VAL A 206 -7.63 -21.60 -8.66
C VAL A 206 -8.05 -20.16 -8.43
N CYS A 207 -9.24 -19.85 -8.94
CA CYS A 207 -9.91 -18.59 -8.74
C CYS A 207 -11.32 -18.90 -8.22
N GLU A 208 -11.57 -18.59 -6.96
CA GLU A 208 -12.81 -18.89 -6.27
C GLU A 208 -13.52 -17.61 -5.84
N GLU A 209 -14.81 -17.51 -6.14
CA GLU A 209 -15.65 -16.38 -5.72
C GLU A 209 -16.45 -16.71 -4.47
N LEU A 210 -16.44 -15.78 -3.50
CA LEU A 210 -17.25 -15.87 -2.30
C LEU A 210 -18.54 -15.06 -2.47
N PRO A 211 -19.72 -15.71 -2.38
CA PRO A 211 -21.00 -15.02 -2.50
C PRO A 211 -21.38 -14.32 -1.19
N ALA A 212 -22.13 -13.22 -1.28
CA ALA A 212 -22.70 -12.55 -0.13
C ALA A 212 -23.67 -13.51 0.60
N PRO A 213 -23.52 -13.73 1.91
CA PRO A 213 -24.35 -14.69 2.65
C PRO A 213 -25.81 -14.22 2.77
N GLN A 214 -26.04 -12.91 2.69
CA GLN A 214 -27.35 -12.28 2.77
C GLN A 214 -27.39 -10.99 1.96
N GLU A 215 -28.57 -10.44 1.81
CA GLU A 215 -28.80 -9.09 1.27
C GLU A 215 -28.35 -8.01 2.26
N GLY A 216 -27.89 -6.87 1.75
CA GLY A 216 -27.65 -5.66 2.54
C GLY A 216 -26.67 -4.69 1.89
N TRP A 217 -26.43 -3.58 2.57
CA TRP A 217 -25.47 -2.56 2.17
C TRP A 217 -24.09 -2.85 2.77
N VAL A 218 -23.05 -2.85 1.94
CA VAL A 218 -21.65 -3.00 2.37
C VAL A 218 -21.27 -1.84 3.27
N GLN A 219 -21.13 -2.11 4.57
CA GLN A 219 -20.66 -1.13 5.55
C GLN A 219 -19.14 -1.03 5.52
N GLN A 220 -18.47 -2.18 5.43
CA GLN A 220 -17.02 -2.29 5.45
C GLN A 220 -16.60 -3.71 5.02
N VAL A 221 -15.38 -3.85 4.52
CA VAL A 221 -14.67 -5.14 4.47
C VAL A 221 -13.48 -5.07 5.42
N ARG A 222 -13.43 -5.94 6.43
CA ARG A 222 -12.35 -5.95 7.44
C ARG A 222 -11.04 -6.41 6.80
N ALA A 223 -9.99 -5.58 6.89
CA ALA A 223 -8.70 -5.89 6.27
C ALA A 223 -7.94 -7.05 6.94
N LEU A 224 -7.99 -7.17 8.27
CA LEU A 224 -7.16 -8.12 9.01
C LEU A 224 -7.51 -9.61 8.70
N PRO A 225 -8.78 -10.03 8.67
CA PRO A 225 -9.14 -11.38 8.25
C PRO A 225 -8.65 -11.73 6.84
N LEU A 226 -8.78 -10.79 5.88
CA LEU A 226 -8.26 -10.96 4.53
C LEU A 226 -6.75 -11.20 4.54
N ALA A 227 -6.00 -10.34 5.23
CA ALA A 227 -4.54 -10.44 5.31
C ALA A 227 -4.09 -11.79 5.92
N ARG A 228 -4.76 -12.24 6.99
CA ARG A 228 -4.44 -13.52 7.66
C ARG A 228 -4.68 -14.72 6.77
N VAL A 229 -5.85 -14.80 6.14
CA VAL A 229 -6.18 -15.93 5.26
C VAL A 229 -5.25 -15.95 4.05
N LEU A 230 -5.02 -14.81 3.40
CA LEU A 230 -4.11 -14.72 2.24
C LEU A 230 -2.66 -15.04 2.60
N HIS A 231 -2.20 -14.65 3.80
CA HIS A 231 -0.90 -15.06 4.32
C HIS A 231 -0.81 -16.59 4.44
N GLY A 232 -1.82 -17.24 5.02
CA GLY A 232 -1.89 -18.69 5.10
C GLY A 232 -1.94 -19.41 3.74
N LEU A 233 -2.45 -18.74 2.70
CA LEU A 233 -2.45 -19.24 1.32
C LEU A 233 -1.13 -19.01 0.57
N GLY A 234 -0.16 -18.31 1.17
CA GLY A 234 1.17 -18.07 0.59
C GLY A 234 1.39 -16.70 -0.05
N ALA A 235 0.49 -15.73 0.18
CA ALA A 235 0.68 -14.34 -0.27
C ALA A 235 1.72 -13.57 0.57
N GLY A 236 2.13 -14.13 1.72
CA GLY A 236 3.13 -13.58 2.62
C GLY A 236 4.12 -14.64 3.11
N ARG A 237 5.06 -14.21 3.94
CA ARG A 237 6.11 -15.06 4.54
C ARG A 237 5.89 -15.21 6.04
N ALA A 238 5.98 -16.44 6.56
CA ALA A 238 5.93 -16.67 8.00
C ALA A 238 7.27 -16.33 8.68
N ARG A 239 8.39 -16.54 7.96
CA ARG A 239 9.74 -16.22 8.41
C ARG A 239 10.55 -15.53 7.32
N VAL A 240 11.61 -14.84 7.73
CA VAL A 240 12.59 -14.25 6.80
C VAL A 240 13.22 -15.35 5.95
N GLY A 241 13.09 -15.23 4.62
CA GLY A 241 13.63 -16.18 3.65
C GLY A 241 12.61 -17.16 3.07
N ASP A 242 11.41 -17.26 3.65
CA ASP A 242 10.34 -18.10 3.08
C ASP A 242 9.91 -17.57 1.71
N PRO A 243 9.59 -18.46 0.75
CA PRO A 243 9.10 -18.05 -0.56
C PRO A 243 7.71 -17.43 -0.44
N VAL A 244 7.47 -16.38 -1.22
CA VAL A 244 6.15 -15.79 -1.42
C VAL A 244 5.64 -16.20 -2.79
N ASN A 245 4.38 -16.62 -2.89
CA ASN A 245 3.74 -16.80 -4.18
C ASN A 245 3.07 -15.49 -4.60
N PRO A 246 3.60 -14.77 -5.61
CA PRO A 246 3.07 -13.47 -5.99
C PRO A 246 1.69 -13.55 -6.66
N ARG A 247 1.26 -14.75 -7.08
CA ARG A 247 -0.02 -14.99 -7.77
C ARG A 247 -1.19 -15.14 -6.80
N VAL A 248 -0.90 -15.42 -5.52
CA VAL A 248 -1.91 -15.55 -4.47
C VAL A 248 -2.36 -14.15 -4.03
N GLY A 249 -3.67 -13.99 -3.83
CA GLY A 249 -4.26 -12.73 -3.40
C GLY A 249 -5.79 -12.75 -3.46
N ALA A 250 -6.42 -11.60 -3.26
CA ALA A 250 -7.85 -11.43 -3.47
C ALA A 250 -8.19 -10.11 -4.19
N GLU A 251 -9.29 -10.13 -4.94
CA GLU A 251 -9.93 -8.99 -5.57
C GLU A 251 -11.28 -8.71 -4.86
N LEU A 252 -11.48 -7.50 -4.36
CA LEU A 252 -12.77 -7.00 -3.91
C LEU A 252 -13.64 -6.66 -5.12
N LEU A 253 -14.76 -7.35 -5.27
CA LEU A 253 -15.72 -7.15 -6.36
C LEU A 253 -16.75 -6.06 -6.05
N VAL A 254 -16.69 -5.52 -4.83
CA VAL A 254 -17.66 -4.58 -4.28
C VAL A 254 -16.95 -3.42 -3.58
N GLY A 255 -17.64 -2.29 -3.47
CA GLY A 255 -17.19 -1.13 -2.69
C GLY A 255 -18.07 -0.88 -1.47
N THR A 256 -17.51 -0.21 -0.47
CA THR A 256 -18.29 0.35 0.65
C THR A 256 -19.43 1.23 0.11
N GLY A 257 -20.63 1.08 0.68
CA GLY A 257 -21.84 1.77 0.23
C GLY A 257 -22.57 1.10 -0.94
N GLN A 258 -22.07 -0.02 -1.48
CA GLN A 258 -22.79 -0.79 -2.49
C GLN A 258 -23.85 -1.69 -1.85
N HIS A 259 -25.02 -1.81 -2.47
CA HIS A 259 -26.03 -2.80 -2.09
C HIS A 259 -25.75 -4.15 -2.75
N LEU A 260 -25.81 -5.24 -1.98
CA LEU A 260 -25.64 -6.61 -2.44
C LEU A 260 -26.90 -7.43 -2.26
N ARG A 261 -27.13 -8.36 -3.19
CA ARG A 261 -28.13 -9.42 -3.05
C ARG A 261 -27.47 -10.67 -2.46
N ALA A 262 -28.23 -11.49 -1.74
CA ALA A 262 -27.77 -12.81 -1.32
C ALA A 262 -27.32 -13.63 -2.55
N GLY A 263 -26.18 -14.30 -2.44
CA GLY A 263 -25.58 -15.07 -3.54
C GLY A 263 -24.69 -14.26 -4.49
N GLN A 264 -24.72 -12.92 -4.45
CA GLN A 264 -23.88 -12.08 -5.32
C GLN A 264 -22.40 -12.18 -4.90
N PRO A 265 -21.46 -12.48 -5.80
CA PRO A 265 -20.03 -12.46 -5.50
C PRO A 265 -19.55 -11.10 -4.97
N TRP A 266 -18.78 -11.12 -3.87
CA TRP A 266 -18.20 -9.90 -3.28
C TRP A 266 -16.67 -9.94 -3.18
N LEU A 267 -16.09 -11.14 -3.08
CA LEU A 267 -14.65 -11.38 -3.05
C LEU A 267 -14.30 -12.45 -4.06
N ARG A 268 -13.18 -12.28 -4.76
CA ARG A 268 -12.56 -13.32 -5.57
C ARG A 268 -11.19 -13.64 -5.00
N VAL A 269 -10.95 -14.89 -4.65
CA VAL A 269 -9.71 -15.38 -4.04
C VAL A 269 -8.90 -16.14 -5.10
N HIS A 270 -7.64 -15.78 -5.24
CA HIS A 270 -6.67 -16.41 -6.12
C HIS A 270 -5.71 -17.24 -5.29
N HIS A 271 -5.65 -18.56 -5.50
CA HIS A 271 -4.78 -19.45 -4.74
C HIS A 271 -4.35 -20.70 -5.51
N GLU A 272 -3.34 -21.42 -4.99
CA GLU A 272 -2.78 -22.62 -5.65
C GLU A 272 -3.37 -23.94 -5.14
N GLY A 273 -3.94 -23.93 -3.93
CA GLY A 273 -4.39 -25.13 -3.21
C GLY A 273 -5.88 -25.11 -2.93
N THR A 274 -6.25 -25.40 -1.68
CA THR A 274 -7.64 -25.39 -1.21
C THR A 274 -7.83 -24.29 -0.18
N LEU A 275 -8.85 -23.47 -0.34
CA LEU A 275 -9.33 -22.58 0.72
C LEU A 275 -10.05 -23.43 1.78
N SER A 276 -9.48 -23.50 2.99
CA SER A 276 -10.06 -24.27 4.09
C SER A 276 -11.45 -23.75 4.48
N ALA A 277 -12.29 -24.61 5.08
CA ALA A 277 -13.61 -24.20 5.55
C ALA A 277 -13.54 -23.08 6.61
N GLU A 278 -12.50 -23.10 7.44
CA GLU A 278 -12.20 -22.04 8.42
C GLU A 278 -11.79 -20.75 7.72
N GLY A 279 -10.84 -20.79 6.78
CA GLY A 279 -10.41 -19.60 6.03
C GLY A 279 -11.56 -18.99 5.22
N ARG A 280 -12.44 -19.81 4.63
CA ARG A 280 -13.67 -19.33 3.98
C ARG A 280 -14.59 -18.60 4.96
N ARG A 281 -14.79 -19.17 6.16
CA ARG A 281 -15.61 -18.54 7.19
C ARG A 281 -15.01 -17.21 7.63
N GLU A 282 -13.72 -17.18 7.90
CA GLU A 282 -12.99 -15.96 8.29
C GLU A 282 -13.09 -14.88 7.20
N LEU A 283 -12.97 -15.25 5.92
CA LEU A 283 -13.20 -14.32 4.82
C LEU A 283 -14.65 -13.82 4.76
N GLN A 284 -15.64 -14.70 4.95
CA GLN A 284 -17.05 -14.29 4.97
C GLN A 284 -17.37 -13.34 6.13
N ASP A 285 -16.80 -13.60 7.31
CA ASP A 285 -16.95 -12.75 8.50
C ASP A 285 -16.26 -11.38 8.33
N ALA A 286 -15.40 -11.23 7.32
CA ALA A 286 -14.79 -9.95 6.97
C ALA A 286 -15.79 -8.99 6.30
N LEU A 287 -16.82 -9.49 5.63
CA LEU A 287 -17.84 -8.68 4.98
C LEU A 287 -18.87 -8.20 6.01
N CYS A 288 -18.90 -6.90 6.27
CA CYS A 288 -19.88 -6.28 7.16
C CYS A 288 -21.04 -5.70 6.34
N LEU A 289 -22.24 -6.27 6.48
CA LEU A 289 -23.47 -5.79 5.85
C LEU A 289 -24.38 -5.10 6.87
N GLY A 290 -25.11 -4.08 6.41
CA GLY A 290 -26.09 -3.34 7.20
C GLY A 290 -27.39 -3.11 6.44
N PRO A 291 -28.48 -2.74 7.14
CA PRO A 291 -29.81 -2.54 6.52
C PRO A 291 -29.91 -1.26 5.69
N GLU A 292 -29.02 -0.29 5.91
CA GLU A 292 -28.99 1.02 5.24
C GLU A 292 -27.58 1.33 4.72
N PRO A 293 -27.41 2.22 3.73
CA PRO A 293 -26.08 2.65 3.31
C PRO A 293 -25.31 3.31 4.48
N PRO A 294 -23.98 3.12 4.55
CA PRO A 294 -23.15 3.77 5.57
C PRO A 294 -23.26 5.30 5.44
N ARG A 295 -23.53 5.97 6.56
CA ARG A 295 -23.64 7.44 6.63
C ARG A 295 -22.29 8.03 7.04
N ASP A 296 -21.87 9.09 6.34
CA ASP A 296 -20.70 9.91 6.66
C ASP A 296 -19.43 9.10 7.03
N PRO A 297 -18.91 8.27 6.11
CA PRO A 297 -17.70 7.50 6.38
C PRO A 297 -16.55 8.46 6.73
N PRO A 298 -15.79 8.19 7.83
CA PRO A 298 -14.69 9.06 8.21
C PRO A 298 -13.65 9.14 7.09
N PRO A 299 -12.99 10.29 6.92
CA PRO A 299 -12.05 10.49 5.82
C PRO A 299 -10.88 9.50 5.89
N LEU A 300 -10.39 9.06 4.72
CA LEU A 300 -9.24 8.16 4.61
C LEU A 300 -7.99 8.74 5.27
N VAL A 301 -7.72 10.03 5.03
CA VAL A 301 -6.67 10.79 5.70
C VAL A 301 -7.32 11.56 6.85
N ALA A 302 -7.04 11.13 8.08
CA ALA A 302 -7.66 11.73 9.27
C ALA A 302 -6.93 13.00 9.70
N GLU A 303 -5.61 13.04 9.53
CA GLU A 303 -4.77 14.13 10.02
C GLU A 303 -3.47 14.22 9.21
N THR A 304 -2.92 15.43 9.10
CA THR A 304 -1.59 15.67 8.52
C THR A 304 -0.75 16.41 9.55
N ILE A 305 0.35 15.79 9.97
CA ILE A 305 1.32 16.33 10.90
C ILE A 305 2.51 16.82 10.09
N VAL A 306 2.83 18.10 10.24
CA VAL A 306 3.95 18.77 9.58
C VAL A 306 4.96 19.16 10.65
N PRO A 307 6.25 19.35 10.30
CA PRO A 307 7.21 19.82 11.27
C PRO A 307 6.77 21.23 11.72
N PRO A 308 7.02 21.60 12.99
CA PRO A 308 6.88 22.99 13.40
C PRO A 308 7.70 23.85 12.42
N GLY A 309 7.08 24.89 11.88
CA GLY A 309 7.75 25.80 10.97
C GLY A 309 8.98 26.43 11.63
N PRO A 310 9.92 26.99 10.84
CA PRO A 310 10.92 27.89 11.40
C PRO A 310 10.25 29.09 12.11
#